data_AF-A0A967MZM9-F1
#
_entry.id   AF-A0A967MZM9-F1
#
_cell.length_a   1.000
_cell.length_b   1.000
_cell.length_c   1.000
_cell.angle_alpha   90.00
_cell.angle_beta   90.00
_cell.angle_gamma   90.00
#
_symmetry.space_group_name_H-M   'P 1'
#
loop_
_entity.id
_entity.type
_entity.pdbx_description
1 polymer ?
#
loop_
_entity_poly.entity_id
_entity_poly.type
_entity_poly.pdbx_seq_one_letter_code
_entity_poly.pdbx_strand_id
1 'polypeptide(L)'
;LEEEIESWLDLHGVENSWEYAPVLVNLGYQRVDLEDLKNSFPDRQLTAVLHWLSTLYTIYSLLEEINQGTSRIGEIVKSLKSYVYLDQAP
;
A
#
# COMPACT_ATOMS: atom_id res chain seq x y z
N LEU A 1 9.55 -11.16 -9.89
CA LEU A 1 9.36 -11.18 -8.42
C LEU A 1 7.88 -10.99 -8.08
N GLU A 2 7.20 -9.99 -8.65
CA GLU A 2 5.75 -9.81 -8.44
C GLU A 2 4.95 -11.05 -8.86
N GLU A 3 5.08 -11.52 -10.10
CA GLU A 3 4.42 -12.76 -10.58
C GLU A 3 4.73 -13.99 -9.71
N GLU A 4 5.93 -14.02 -9.13
CA GLU A 4 6.40 -15.11 -8.28
C GLU A 4 5.69 -15.10 -6.91
N ILE A 5 5.53 -13.91 -6.34
CA ILE A 5 4.79 -13.67 -5.10
C ILE A 5 3.28 -13.87 -5.34
N GLU A 6 2.75 -13.37 -6.45
CA GLU A 6 1.35 -13.56 -6.84
C GLU A 6 0.99 -15.05 -6.92
N SER A 7 1.79 -15.81 -7.66
CA SER A 7 1.61 -17.26 -7.79
C SER A 7 1.68 -17.96 -6.42
N TRP A 8 2.53 -17.48 -5.51
CA TRP A 8 2.64 -18.03 -4.17
C TRP A 8 1.38 -17.74 -3.35
N LEU A 9 0.88 -16.51 -3.40
CA LEU A 9 -0.33 -16.09 -2.70
C LEU A 9 -1.57 -16.88 -3.21
N ASP A 10 -1.68 -17.07 -4.52
CA ASP A 10 -2.77 -17.86 -5.13
C ASP A 10 -2.75 -19.33 -4.66
N LEU A 11 -1.56 -19.94 -4.62
CA LEU A 11 -1.39 -21.31 -4.12
C LEU A 11 -1.81 -21.46 -2.64
N HIS A 12 -1.76 -20.37 -1.87
CA HIS A 12 -2.13 -20.34 -0.46
C HIS A 12 -3.52 -19.74 -0.20
N GLY A 13 -4.33 -19.56 -1.26
CA GLY A 13 -5.74 -19.19 -1.18
C GLY A 13 -5.99 -17.73 -0.80
N VAL A 14 -5.05 -16.84 -1.11
CA VAL A 14 -5.26 -15.40 -0.99
C VAL A 14 -6.06 -14.93 -2.21
N GLU A 15 -7.17 -14.23 -1.96
CA GLU A 15 -7.95 -13.61 -3.03
C GLU A 15 -7.27 -12.34 -3.52
N ASN A 16 -7.43 -11.98 -4.79
CA ASN A 16 -6.84 -10.76 -5.39
C ASN A 16 -5.31 -10.66 -5.21
N SER A 17 -4.58 -11.78 -5.27
CA SER A 17 -3.11 -11.84 -5.12
C SER A 17 -2.35 -10.86 -6.01
N TRP A 18 -2.86 -10.59 -7.22
CA TRP A 18 -2.32 -9.64 -8.18
C TRP A 18 -2.27 -8.19 -7.67
N GLU A 19 -3.16 -7.81 -6.75
CA GLU A 19 -3.15 -6.49 -6.11
C GLU A 19 -2.06 -6.41 -5.03
N TYR A 20 -1.77 -7.53 -4.35
CA TYR A 20 -0.87 -7.57 -3.19
C TYR A 20 0.59 -7.91 -3.56
N ALA A 21 0.81 -8.62 -4.66
CA ALA A 21 2.15 -8.96 -5.12
C ALA A 21 3.06 -7.73 -5.36
N PRO A 22 2.68 -6.70 -6.14
CA PRO A 22 3.52 -5.52 -6.37
C PRO A 22 3.84 -4.77 -5.07
N VAL A 23 2.90 -4.80 -4.15
CA VAL A 23 3.01 -4.18 -2.83
C VAL A 23 4.07 -4.84 -1.97
N LEU A 24 3.99 -6.17 -1.84
CA LEU A 24 4.93 -6.94 -1.04
C LEU A 24 6.34 -6.80 -1.59
N VAL A 25 6.49 -6.80 -2.92
CA VAL A 25 7.76 -6.48 -3.58
C VAL A 25 8.26 -5.09 -3.22
N ASN A 26 7.41 -4.07 -3.25
CA ASN A 26 7.79 -2.70 -2.87
C ASN A 26 8.17 -2.58 -1.38
N LEU A 27 7.59 -3.42 -0.52
CA LEU A 27 7.97 -3.52 0.90
C LEU A 27 9.26 -4.33 1.12
N GLY A 28 9.84 -4.88 0.07
CA GLY A 28 11.09 -5.66 0.12
C GLY A 28 10.90 -7.14 0.40
N TYR A 29 9.66 -7.64 0.44
CA TYR A 29 9.41 -9.07 0.59
C TYR A 29 9.80 -9.82 -0.68
N GLN A 30 10.35 -11.01 -0.47
CA GLN A 30 10.67 -11.99 -1.48
C GLN A 30 9.93 -13.30 -1.18
N ARG A 31 9.99 -14.25 -2.11
CA ARG A 31 9.40 -15.58 -1.89
C ARG A 31 9.95 -16.26 -0.62
N VAL A 32 11.23 -16.09 -0.32
CA VAL A 32 11.84 -16.69 0.88
C VAL A 32 11.20 -16.19 2.18
N ASP A 33 10.88 -14.90 2.26
CA ASP A 33 10.25 -14.31 3.45
C ASP A 33 8.82 -14.86 3.65
N LEU A 34 8.12 -15.16 2.56
CA LEU A 34 6.78 -15.77 2.59
C LEU A 34 6.83 -17.25 3.01
N GLU A 35 7.87 -17.99 2.57
CA GLU A 35 8.12 -19.35 3.06
C GLU A 35 8.47 -19.35 4.56
N ASP A 36 9.27 -18.38 5.02
CA ASP A 36 9.59 -18.23 6.45
C ASP A 36 8.35 -17.88 7.28
N LEU A 37 7.46 -17.04 6.73
CA LEU A 37 6.16 -16.74 7.33
C LEU A 37 5.32 -18.01 7.45
N LYS A 38 5.24 -18.81 6.39
CA LYS A 38 4.56 -20.11 6.40
C LYS A 38 5.15 -21.09 7.41
N ASN A 39 6.47 -21.12 7.57
CA ASN A 39 7.11 -21.96 8.58
C ASN A 39 6.83 -21.48 10.02
N SER A 40 6.54 -20.21 10.20
CA SER A 40 6.28 -19.59 11.50
C SER A 40 4.84 -19.74 11.99
N PHE A 41 3.88 -19.97 11.08
CA PHE A 41 2.46 -20.07 11.41
C PHE A 41 1.86 -21.41 10.95
N PRO A 42 0.98 -22.04 11.74
CA PRO A 42 0.20 -23.17 11.25
C PRO A 42 -0.61 -22.77 10.00
N ASP A 43 -0.80 -23.67 9.03
CA ASP A 43 -1.49 -23.39 7.76
C ASP A 43 -2.85 -22.68 7.93
N ARG A 44 -3.61 -23.00 8.99
CA ARG A 44 -4.90 -22.35 9.28
C ARG A 44 -4.79 -20.88 9.66
N GLN A 45 -3.63 -20.46 10.18
CA GLN A 45 -3.37 -19.08 10.58
C GLN A 45 -2.66 -18.29 9.47
N LEU A 46 -1.96 -18.98 8.55
CA LEU A 46 -1.26 -18.34 7.45
C LEU A 46 -2.20 -17.47 6.60
N THR A 47 -3.35 -18.00 6.18
CA THR A 47 -4.34 -17.23 5.41
C THR A 47 -4.83 -16.00 6.19
N ALA A 48 -5.03 -16.12 7.51
CA ALA A 48 -5.45 -14.99 8.35
C ALA A 48 -4.36 -13.92 8.47
N VAL A 49 -3.09 -14.32 8.60
CA VAL A 49 -1.94 -13.41 8.63
C VAL A 49 -1.78 -12.70 7.29
N LEU A 50 -1.91 -13.43 6.18
CA LEU A 50 -1.85 -12.85 4.83
C LEU A 50 -2.99 -11.85 4.62
N HIS A 51 -4.22 -12.19 5.01
CA HIS A 51 -5.34 -11.26 4.94
C HIS A 51 -5.14 -10.01 5.80
N TRP A 52 -4.58 -10.18 7.00
CA TRP A 52 -4.26 -9.06 7.89
C TRP A 52 -3.19 -8.15 7.28
N LEU A 53 -2.13 -8.73 6.70
CA LEU A 53 -1.05 -8.00 6.04
C LEU A 53 -1.59 -7.19 4.85
N SER A 54 -2.42 -7.82 4.01
CA SER A 54 -3.12 -7.16 2.90
C SER A 54 -4.00 -6.01 3.37
N THR A 55 -4.78 -6.21 4.44
CA THR A 55 -5.67 -5.17 5.00
C THR A 55 -4.88 -4.00 5.57
N LEU A 56 -3.81 -4.29 6.32
CA LEU A 56 -2.94 -3.28 6.89
C LEU A 56 -2.30 -2.43 5.79
N TYR A 57 -1.90 -3.06 4.69
CA TYR A 57 -1.40 -2.34 3.54
C TYR A 57 -2.44 -1.40 2.93
N THR A 58 -3.67 -1.87 2.68
CA THR A 58 -4.75 -1.02 2.15
C THR A 58 -4.94 0.24 2.99
N ILE A 59 -4.87 0.10 4.33
CA ILE A 59 -4.95 1.25 5.25
C ILE A 59 -3.79 2.22 5.03
N TYR A 60 -2.55 1.73 4.92
CA TYR A 60 -1.38 2.59 4.66
C TYR A 60 -1.44 3.28 3.30
N SER A 61 -1.90 2.59 2.25
CA SER A 61 -2.09 3.19 0.92
C SER A 61 -3.10 4.33 0.96
N LEU A 62 -4.25 4.10 1.59
CA LEU A 62 -5.29 5.13 1.75
C LEU A 62 -4.78 6.33 2.56
N LEU A 63 -3.99 6.08 3.61
CA LEU A 63 -3.39 7.16 4.40
C LEU A 63 -2.43 8.01 3.57
N GLU A 64 -1.61 7.37 2.73
CA GLU A 64 -0.70 8.07 1.82
C GLU A 64 -1.46 8.90 0.79
N GLU A 65 -2.53 8.36 0.20
CA GLU A 65 -3.41 9.09 -0.72
C GLU A 65 -4.05 10.33 -0.04
N ILE A 66 -4.52 10.19 1.20
CA ILE A 66 -5.08 11.30 1.99
C ILE A 66 -4.02 12.38 2.23
N ASN A 67 -2.79 11.99 2.58
CA ASN A 67 -1.69 12.94 2.78
C ASN A 67 -1.37 13.72 1.51
N GLN A 68 -1.28 13.03 0.37
CA GLN A 68 -1.04 13.65 -0.93
C GLN A 68 -2.18 14.60 -1.33
N GLY A 69 -3.43 14.18 -1.15
CA GLY A 69 -4.61 15.01 -1.40
C GLY A 69 -4.61 16.28 -0.54
N THR A 70 -4.31 16.14 0.74
CA THR A 70 -4.24 17.27 1.69
C THR A 70 -3.13 18.24 1.33
N SER A 71 -1.94 17.73 0.97
CA SER A 71 -0.82 18.55 0.52
C SER A 71 -1.19 19.37 -0.72
N ARG A 72 -1.80 18.72 -1.72
CA ARG A 72 -2.24 19.37 -2.96
C ARG A 72 -3.29 20.45 -2.73
N ILE A 73 -4.27 20.22 -1.84
CA ILE A 73 -5.24 21.25 -1.44
C ILE A 73 -4.52 22.43 -0.79
N GLY A 74 -3.54 22.16 0.09
CA GLY A 74 -2.69 23.19 0.69
C GLY A 74 -1.96 24.05 -0.35
N GLU A 75 -1.39 23.43 -1.38
CA GLU A 75 -0.73 24.13 -2.49
C GLU A 75 -1.70 25.01 -3.29
N ILE A 76 -2.92 24.53 -3.55
CA ILE A 76 -3.96 25.30 -4.23
C ILE A 76 -4.35 26.53 -3.39
N VAL A 77 -4.59 26.34 -2.09
CA VAL A 77 -4.93 27.45 -1.17
C VAL A 77 -3.79 28.46 -1.09
N LYS A 78 -2.54 28.00 -1.04
CA LYS A 78 -1.35 28.87 -1.07
C LYS A 78 -1.28 29.69 -2.36
N SER A 79 -1.47 29.03 -3.50
CA SER A 79 -1.48 29.66 -4.82
C SER A 79 -2.58 30.71 -4.95
N LEU A 80 -3.78 30.40 -4.47
CA LEU A 80 -4.91 31.34 -4.45
C LEU A 80 -4.60 32.57 -3.58
N LYS A 81 -4.03 32.38 -2.37
CA LYS A 81 -3.61 33.50 -1.52
C LYS A 81 -2.61 34.39 -2.22
N SER A 82 -1.56 33.82 -2.83
CA SER A 82 -0.55 34.58 -3.58
C SER A 82 -1.17 35.41 -4.71
N TYR A 83 -2.16 34.87 -5.42
CA TYR A 83 -2.88 35.60 -6.46
C TYR A 83 -3.70 36.77 -5.90
N VAL A 84 -4.45 36.56 -4.81
CA VAL A 84 -5.24 37.63 -4.16
C VAL A 84 -4.34 38.72 -3.57
N TYR A 85 -3.16 38.38 -3.03
CA TYR A 85 -2.18 39.37 -2.57
C TYR A 85 -1.55 40.17 -3.72
N LEU A 86 -1.38 39.56 -4.90
CA LEU A 86 -0.91 40.25 -6.11
C LEU A 86 -1.98 41.21 -6.67
N ASP A 87 -3.26 40.83 -6.60
CA ASP A 87 -4.39 41.66 -7.04
C ASP A 87 -4.71 42.83 -6.08
N GLN A 88 -4.08 42.83 -4.89
CA GLN A 88 -4.13 43.91 -3.90
C GLN A 88 -2.89 44.83 -3.94
N ALA A 89 -1.93 44.59 -4.83
CA ALA A 89 -0.81 45.52 -5.05
C ALA A 89 -1.29 46.72 -5.89
N PRO A 90 -0.91 47.97 -5.53
CA PRO A 90 -1.42 49.19 -6.15
C PRO A 90 -0.96 49.42 -7.60
#